data_AF-A0A447TJY6-F1
#
_entry.id   AF-A0A447TJY6-F1
#
_cell.length_a   1.000
_cell.length_b   1.000
_cell.length_c   1.000
_cell.angle_alpha   90.00
_cell.angle_beta   90.00
_cell.angle_gamma   90.00
#
_symmetry.space_group_name_H-M   'P 1'
#
loop_
_entity.id
_entity.type
_entity.pdbx_description
1 polymer ?
#
loop_
_entity_poly.entity_id
_entity_poly.type
_entity_poly.pdbx_seq_one_letter_code
_entity_poly.pdbx_strand_id
1 'polypeptide(L)'
;MQREYMEYDVVIVGGGPSGLSAAIRLKQLAAEQGRDISVCLLEKGSEIGAHILSGAVIETGALAELLPNWKELDAPLNTPALSDRFLYLTETESIQLPTPPQMHNQGNYIVSLGNFCRWLAQQAENLGVEIYPGFAAAEVLYHADGSVKGVATGNVGTGKNGDQEGEPGMELWAKQTIFAEGCRGSLTKGLLSRFRLTDGADPQTFGIGIKELWEVKPEHHQPGHITHTVGWPMDTATYGGSFLYHLEDNLVAVGFVVGLDYKNPYLSPFEEFQRFKTHPAIKKTFEGGRRVSYGARALAEGGLQSLPKLTFPGGVLVGDTAGFLNVPKIKGTHTAMKSAMLAAEAVFELLGDDAQAQGGEAKSYSAKFQQSWVRDELHKVRNIRPSFRWGLWPAMIYSAIDTFLFRGRAPWTLHHQHADNEALRPAYEFSPIAYPKPDGVLTFDRLSSVFISNANHSEDQPAHLKLKDASVPIAVNLAKYDAPSSATARPAFTRSSARTKARRGCRSTRRTACTARPATSRIRPRTSIG
;
A
#
# COMPACT_ATOMS: atom_id res chain seq x y z
N MET A 1 -25.05 9.22 -22.01
CA MET A 1 -24.19 10.22 -22.67
C MET A 1 -23.06 9.47 -23.37
N GLN A 2 -22.66 9.93 -24.55
CA GLN A 2 -21.51 9.39 -25.27
C GLN A 2 -20.23 9.93 -24.61
N ARG A 3 -19.29 9.07 -24.24
CA ARG A 3 -17.96 9.49 -23.77
C ARG A 3 -17.09 9.79 -24.99
N GLU A 4 -16.25 10.80 -24.87
CA GLU A 4 -15.14 10.98 -25.81
C GLU A 4 -14.10 9.87 -25.59
N TYR A 5 -13.31 9.58 -26.63
CA TYR A 5 -12.24 8.59 -26.55
C TYR A 5 -10.96 9.10 -27.21
N MET A 6 -9.83 8.61 -26.71
CA MET A 6 -8.51 8.74 -27.33
C MET A 6 -7.90 7.37 -27.54
N GLU A 7 -7.10 7.21 -28.59
CA GLU A 7 -6.49 5.94 -28.98
C GLU A 7 -4.97 5.97 -28.76
N TYR A 8 -4.47 4.89 -28.16
CA TYR A 8 -3.05 4.67 -27.88
C TYR A 8 -2.64 3.24 -28.26
N ASP A 9 -1.35 3.00 -28.49
CA ASP A 9 -0.83 1.64 -28.58
C ASP A 9 -0.81 0.98 -27.20
N VAL A 10 -0.37 1.74 -26.19
CA VAL A 10 -0.32 1.25 -24.80
C VAL A 10 -0.89 2.27 -23.82
N VAL A 11 -1.80 1.83 -22.95
CA VAL A 11 -2.23 2.58 -21.77
C VAL A 11 -1.68 1.91 -20.51
N ILE A 12 -1.12 2.71 -19.61
CA ILE A 12 -0.55 2.28 -18.33
C ILE A 12 -1.36 2.91 -17.19
N VAL A 13 -1.83 2.07 -16.27
CA VAL A 13 -2.64 2.52 -15.12
C VAL A 13 -1.77 2.54 -13.87
N GLY A 14 -1.30 3.71 -13.46
CA GLY A 14 -0.55 3.95 -12.21
C GLY A 14 0.87 4.49 -12.45
N GLY A 15 1.18 5.65 -11.87
CA GLY A 15 2.46 6.36 -11.94
C GLY A 15 3.47 5.95 -10.86
N GLY A 16 3.47 4.69 -10.45
CA GLY A 16 4.46 4.12 -9.54
C GLY A 16 5.73 3.63 -10.26
N PRO A 17 6.71 3.07 -9.52
CA PRO A 17 7.95 2.58 -10.12
C PRO A 17 7.74 1.59 -11.26
N SER A 18 6.78 0.66 -11.15
CA SER A 18 6.47 -0.28 -12.22
C SER A 18 5.86 0.39 -13.45
N GLY A 19 4.88 1.29 -13.30
CA GLY A 19 4.24 1.93 -14.45
C GLY A 19 5.21 2.80 -15.23
N LEU A 20 6.01 3.61 -14.52
CA LEU A 20 7.03 4.45 -15.12
C LEU A 20 8.15 3.64 -15.79
N SER A 21 8.59 2.53 -15.17
CA SER A 21 9.56 1.63 -15.80
C SER A 21 9.05 0.95 -17.06
N ALA A 22 7.77 0.55 -17.09
CA ALA A 22 7.15 0.02 -18.30
C ALA A 22 7.13 1.08 -19.42
N ALA A 23 6.72 2.30 -19.09
CA ALA A 23 6.64 3.41 -20.04
C ALA A 23 7.99 3.74 -20.67
N ILE A 24 9.03 3.89 -19.84
CA ILE A 24 10.41 4.13 -20.28
C ILE A 24 10.88 3.00 -21.19
N ARG A 25 10.72 1.74 -20.74
CA ARG A 25 11.21 0.58 -21.48
C ARG A 25 10.52 0.42 -22.84
N LEU A 26 9.21 0.70 -22.92
CA LEU A 26 8.47 0.70 -24.18
C LEU A 26 9.03 1.72 -25.18
N LYS A 27 9.25 2.98 -24.75
CA LYS A 27 9.80 4.01 -25.65
C LYS A 27 11.26 3.76 -26.02
N GLN A 28 12.06 3.17 -25.13
CA GLN A 28 13.41 2.70 -25.46
C GLN A 28 13.39 1.65 -26.58
N LEU A 29 12.57 0.60 -26.44
CA LEU A 29 12.44 -0.45 -27.46
C LEU A 29 11.93 0.10 -28.80
N ALA A 30 10.99 1.05 -28.74
CA ALA A 30 10.47 1.73 -29.92
C ALA A 30 11.58 2.49 -30.66
N ALA A 31 12.37 3.29 -29.94
CA ALA A 31 13.50 4.01 -30.49
C ALA A 31 14.59 3.08 -31.06
N GLU A 32 14.93 2.00 -30.35
CA GLU A 32 15.90 0.99 -30.79
C GLU A 32 15.50 0.33 -32.13
N GLN A 33 14.20 0.15 -32.37
CA GLN A 33 13.68 -0.48 -33.59
C GLN A 33 13.16 0.53 -34.63
N GLY A 34 13.33 1.83 -34.41
CA GLY A 34 12.85 2.88 -35.32
C GLY A 34 11.33 2.87 -35.49
N ARG A 35 10.58 2.44 -34.47
CA ARG A 35 9.12 2.42 -34.44
C ARG A 35 8.62 3.58 -33.60
N ASP A 36 7.52 4.18 -34.03
CA ASP A 36 6.79 5.12 -33.18
C ASP A 36 5.59 4.41 -32.55
N ILE A 37 5.43 4.60 -31.24
CA ILE A 37 4.31 4.07 -30.46
C ILE A 37 3.82 5.15 -29.50
N SER A 38 2.50 5.20 -29.38
CA SER A 38 1.79 6.10 -28.47
C SER A 38 1.61 5.41 -27.11
N VAL A 39 2.13 6.03 -26.05
CA VAL A 39 2.09 5.49 -24.68
C VAL A 39 1.50 6.53 -23.74
N CYS A 40 0.36 6.20 -23.14
CA CYS A 40 -0.33 7.02 -22.16
C CYS A 40 -0.22 6.40 -20.77
N LEU A 41 0.09 7.22 -19.76
CA LEU A 41 0.10 6.82 -18.36
C LEU A 41 -0.89 7.66 -17.55
N LEU A 42 -1.77 6.98 -16.82
CA LEU A 42 -2.71 7.61 -15.90
C LEU A 42 -2.24 7.50 -14.45
N GLU A 43 -2.30 8.59 -13.69
CA GLU A 43 -2.07 8.60 -12.25
C GLU A 43 -3.20 9.34 -11.52
N LYS A 44 -3.69 8.73 -10.43
CA LYS A 44 -4.77 9.33 -9.61
C LYS A 44 -4.28 10.51 -8.76
N GLY A 45 -3.04 10.46 -8.30
CA GLY A 45 -2.42 11.57 -7.57
C GLY A 45 -2.41 12.84 -8.40
N SER A 46 -2.62 13.98 -7.77
CA SER A 46 -2.60 15.30 -8.44
C SER A 46 -1.29 15.59 -9.18
N GLU A 47 -0.22 14.90 -8.77
CA GLU A 47 1.08 14.83 -9.43
C GLU A 47 1.65 13.42 -9.22
N ILE A 48 2.62 13.04 -10.04
CA ILE A 48 3.41 11.82 -9.80
C ILE A 48 4.10 11.93 -8.43
N GLY A 49 4.09 10.83 -7.67
CA GLY A 49 4.68 10.79 -6.33
C GLY A 49 3.73 11.14 -5.19
N ALA A 50 2.61 11.85 -5.42
CA ALA A 50 1.69 12.28 -4.37
C ALA A 50 1.06 11.12 -3.56
N HIS A 51 0.78 10.00 -4.23
CA HIS A 51 0.23 8.79 -3.59
C HIS A 51 1.27 7.69 -3.32
N ILE A 52 2.56 7.99 -3.51
CA ILE A 52 3.64 7.04 -3.29
C ILE A 52 4.03 7.05 -1.81
N LEU A 53 3.95 5.88 -1.17
CA LEU A 53 4.34 5.71 0.22
C LEU A 53 5.20 4.47 0.38
N SER A 54 6.42 4.67 0.86
CA SER A 54 7.37 3.61 1.20
C SER A 54 8.41 4.15 2.18
N GLY A 55 8.97 3.27 3.03
CA GLY A 55 10.20 3.58 3.77
C GLY A 55 11.41 3.71 2.84
N ALA A 56 11.42 2.91 1.78
CA ALA A 56 12.33 2.96 0.61
C ALA A 56 13.84 2.91 0.90
N VAL A 57 14.33 1.67 1.01
CA VAL A 57 15.72 1.33 0.72
C VAL A 57 15.74 0.60 -0.63
N ILE A 58 16.29 1.22 -1.67
CA ILE A 58 16.22 0.72 -3.05
C ILE A 58 17.48 -0.06 -3.42
N GLU A 59 17.28 -1.26 -3.97
CA GLU A 59 18.29 -2.01 -4.72
C GLU A 59 18.37 -1.46 -6.15
N THR A 60 19.56 -0.99 -6.56
CA THR A 60 19.74 -0.26 -7.82
C THR A 60 19.83 -1.12 -9.06
N GLY A 61 19.86 -2.46 -8.93
CA GLY A 61 20.04 -3.38 -10.05
C GLY A 61 19.04 -3.15 -11.19
N ALA A 62 17.74 -3.13 -10.89
CA ALA A 62 16.71 -2.87 -11.92
C ALA A 62 16.79 -1.46 -12.50
N LEU A 63 17.15 -0.46 -11.70
CA LEU A 63 17.37 0.91 -12.19
C LEU A 63 18.56 0.98 -13.15
N ALA A 64 19.67 0.32 -12.82
CA ALA A 64 20.86 0.26 -13.66
C ALA A 64 20.62 -0.52 -14.96
N GLU A 65 19.71 -1.52 -14.96
CA GLU A 65 19.27 -2.18 -16.20
C GLU A 65 18.40 -1.26 -17.07
N LEU A 66 17.52 -0.45 -16.46
CA LEU A 66 16.60 0.44 -17.20
C LEU A 66 17.28 1.72 -17.71
N LEU A 67 18.10 2.34 -16.86
CA LEU A 67 18.80 3.59 -17.11
C LEU A 67 20.25 3.44 -16.63
N PRO A 68 21.15 2.82 -17.43
CA PRO A 68 22.52 2.54 -17.02
C PRO A 68 23.31 3.79 -16.58
N ASN A 69 22.97 4.95 -17.14
CA ASN A 69 23.56 6.26 -16.84
C ASN A 69 22.76 7.06 -15.79
N TRP A 70 21.94 6.42 -14.94
CA TRP A 70 21.09 7.12 -13.96
C TRP A 70 21.84 8.12 -13.06
N LYS A 71 23.13 7.88 -12.78
CA LYS A 71 23.98 8.81 -12.02
C LYS A 71 24.26 10.11 -12.75
N GLU A 72 24.45 10.04 -14.07
CA GLU A 72 24.68 11.20 -14.94
C GLU A 72 23.39 11.96 -15.21
N LEU A 73 22.25 11.28 -15.05
CA LEU A 73 20.90 11.84 -15.16
C LEU A 73 20.38 12.41 -13.84
N ASP A 74 21.26 12.63 -12.85
CA ASP A 74 20.94 13.20 -11.54
C ASP A 74 19.79 12.49 -10.80
N ALA A 75 19.76 11.15 -10.83
CA ALA A 75 18.75 10.43 -10.07
C ALA A 75 18.87 10.72 -8.56
N PRO A 76 17.75 10.92 -7.83
CA PRO A 76 17.75 11.38 -6.44
C PRO A 76 18.08 10.25 -5.44
N LEU A 77 19.26 9.64 -5.60
CA LEU A 77 19.81 8.55 -4.80
C LEU A 77 21.04 9.07 -4.03
N ASN A 78 20.82 10.00 -3.12
CA ASN A 78 21.89 10.74 -2.45
C ASN A 78 22.41 10.08 -1.16
N THR A 79 21.60 9.24 -0.52
CA THR A 79 21.94 8.63 0.78
C THR A 79 22.26 7.15 0.64
N PRO A 80 23.55 6.76 0.52
CA PRO A 80 23.93 5.36 0.53
C PRO A 80 23.59 4.72 1.89
N ALA A 81 23.16 3.47 1.88
CA ALA A 81 22.99 2.68 3.08
C ALA A 81 24.37 2.27 3.63
N LEU A 82 24.66 2.68 4.86
CA LEU A 82 25.99 2.54 5.47
C LEU A 82 26.01 1.50 6.60
N SER A 83 24.93 1.36 7.35
CA SER A 83 24.88 0.42 8.47
C SER A 83 23.47 -0.11 8.73
N ASP A 84 23.39 -1.40 9.01
CA ASP A 84 22.15 -2.12 9.30
C ASP A 84 22.12 -2.61 10.75
N ARG A 85 20.99 -2.40 11.42
CA ARG A 85 20.69 -2.99 12.73
C ARG A 85 19.37 -3.74 12.70
N PHE A 86 19.37 -4.94 13.24
CA PHE A 86 18.17 -5.72 13.48
C PHE A 86 17.99 -5.97 14.96
N LEU A 87 16.90 -5.45 15.54
CA LEU A 87 16.65 -5.49 16.99
C LEU A 87 15.42 -6.34 17.30
N TYR A 88 15.52 -7.15 18.35
CA TYR A 88 14.36 -7.67 19.06
C TYR A 88 14.05 -6.76 20.24
N LEU A 89 12.81 -6.28 20.31
CA LEU A 89 12.36 -5.40 21.38
C LEU A 89 11.53 -6.17 22.41
N THR A 90 11.87 -6.01 23.68
CA THR A 90 10.93 -6.20 24.78
C THR A 90 10.26 -4.86 25.08
N GLU A 91 9.44 -4.77 26.12
CA GLU A 91 8.82 -3.48 26.47
C GLU A 91 9.84 -2.41 26.91
N THR A 92 10.97 -2.83 27.48
CA THR A 92 11.96 -1.93 28.09
C THR A 92 13.37 -2.06 27.53
N GLU A 93 13.69 -3.19 26.88
CA GLU A 93 15.03 -3.52 26.42
C GLU A 93 15.06 -3.83 24.93
N SER A 94 16.21 -3.59 24.31
CA SER A 94 16.48 -3.98 22.93
C SER A 94 17.66 -4.94 22.88
N ILE A 95 17.49 -6.05 22.19
CA ILE A 95 18.52 -7.05 21.94
C ILE A 95 18.91 -6.99 20.47
N GLN A 96 20.19 -6.76 20.18
CA GLN A 96 20.70 -6.83 18.81
C GLN A 96 20.72 -8.29 18.35
N LEU A 97 19.98 -8.58 17.28
CA LEU A 97 20.03 -9.85 16.58
C LEU A 97 21.04 -9.80 15.44
N PRO A 98 21.58 -10.95 14.99
CA PRO A 98 22.32 -11.03 13.73
C PRO A 98 21.42 -10.57 12.58
N THR A 99 21.91 -9.63 11.77
CA THR A 99 21.17 -9.16 10.59
C THR A 99 21.08 -10.27 9.55
N PRO A 100 19.88 -10.69 9.12
CA PRO A 100 19.74 -11.68 8.06
C PRO A 100 20.35 -11.18 6.74
N PRO A 101 20.88 -12.07 5.88
CA PRO A 101 21.43 -11.68 4.58
C PRO A 101 20.47 -10.86 3.71
N GLN A 102 19.16 -11.11 3.84
CA GLN A 102 18.10 -10.39 3.14
C GLN A 102 17.99 -8.93 3.58
N MET A 103 18.41 -8.60 4.81
CA MET A 103 18.37 -7.24 5.36
C MET A 103 19.72 -6.53 5.25
N HIS A 104 20.73 -7.12 4.60
CA HIS A 104 21.97 -6.40 4.29
C HIS A 104 21.72 -5.38 3.17
N ASN A 105 22.08 -4.12 3.44
CA ASN A 105 21.81 -3.01 2.53
C ASN A 105 23.04 -2.40 1.88
N GLN A 106 24.22 -3.01 1.99
CA GLN A 106 25.40 -2.55 1.28
C GLN A 106 25.13 -2.43 -0.23
N GLY A 107 25.45 -1.26 -0.80
CA GLY A 107 25.21 -0.93 -2.22
C GLY A 107 23.81 -0.37 -2.52
N ASN A 108 22.92 -0.30 -1.54
CA ASN A 108 21.59 0.27 -1.68
C ASN A 108 21.55 1.73 -1.25
N TYR A 109 20.43 2.39 -1.55
CA TYR A 109 20.21 3.79 -1.23
C TYR A 109 18.90 3.98 -0.46
N ILE A 110 18.94 4.83 0.55
CA ILE A 110 17.75 5.29 1.27
C ILE A 110 17.21 6.51 0.50
N VAL A 111 15.94 6.50 0.11
CA VAL A 111 15.39 7.56 -0.74
C VAL A 111 13.97 7.99 -0.35
N SER A 112 13.57 9.17 -0.81
CA SER A 112 12.15 9.48 -0.99
C SER A 112 11.64 8.81 -2.26
N LEU A 113 10.85 7.74 -2.13
CA LEU A 113 10.29 7.04 -3.29
C LEU A 113 9.37 7.94 -4.14
N GLY A 114 8.70 8.90 -3.51
CA GLY A 114 7.90 9.90 -4.23
C GLY A 114 8.77 10.77 -5.15
N ASN A 115 9.91 11.26 -4.66
CA ASN A 115 10.86 12.04 -5.47
C ASN A 115 11.49 11.18 -6.57
N PHE A 116 11.81 9.92 -6.27
CA PHE A 116 12.31 8.97 -7.26
C PHE A 116 11.29 8.73 -8.40
N CYS A 117 10.00 8.59 -8.08
CA CYS A 117 8.95 8.48 -9.10
C CYS A 117 8.78 9.78 -9.91
N ARG A 118 8.87 10.97 -9.30
CA ARG A 118 8.87 12.23 -10.05
C ARG A 118 10.03 12.30 -11.04
N TRP A 119 11.22 11.90 -10.61
CA TRP A 119 12.38 11.83 -11.49
C TRP A 119 12.18 10.81 -12.63
N LEU A 120 11.67 9.61 -12.34
CA LEU A 120 11.35 8.62 -13.38
C LEU A 120 10.29 9.13 -14.37
N ALA A 121 9.30 9.90 -13.91
CA ALA A 121 8.32 10.53 -14.79
C ALA A 121 8.98 11.53 -15.74
N GLN A 122 9.90 12.36 -15.27
CA GLN A 122 10.66 13.24 -16.13
C GLN A 122 11.44 12.45 -17.19
N GLN A 123 12.05 11.31 -16.83
CA GLN A 123 12.74 10.45 -17.79
C GLN A 123 11.78 9.85 -18.83
N ALA A 124 10.57 9.47 -18.42
CA ALA A 124 9.54 8.96 -19.31
C ALA A 124 9.00 10.04 -20.27
N GLU A 125 8.72 11.24 -19.77
CA GLU A 125 8.26 12.39 -20.57
C GLU A 125 9.32 12.81 -21.60
N ASN A 126 10.60 12.81 -21.22
CA ASN A 126 11.71 13.08 -22.13
C ASN A 126 11.78 12.06 -23.30
N LEU A 127 11.24 10.87 -23.12
CA LEU A 127 11.11 9.84 -24.15
C LEU A 127 9.78 9.92 -24.93
N GLY A 128 8.94 10.92 -24.66
CA GLY A 128 7.66 11.13 -25.33
C GLY A 128 6.49 10.29 -24.79
N VAL A 129 6.54 9.89 -23.51
CA VAL A 129 5.38 9.32 -22.82
C VAL A 129 4.41 10.44 -22.43
N GLU A 130 3.13 10.26 -22.68
CA GLU A 130 2.08 11.17 -22.22
C GLU A 130 1.64 10.78 -20.81
N ILE A 131 1.92 11.63 -19.81
CA ILE A 131 1.58 11.37 -18.41
C ILE A 131 0.46 12.30 -17.95
N TYR A 132 -0.63 11.70 -17.45
CA TYR A 132 -1.82 12.40 -16.98
C TYR A 132 -2.02 12.18 -15.48
N PRO A 133 -1.39 13.00 -14.61
CA PRO A 133 -1.70 13.02 -13.19
C PRO A 133 -3.06 13.67 -12.93
N GLY A 134 -3.70 13.30 -11.83
CA GLY A 134 -5.05 13.73 -11.45
C GLY A 134 -6.18 12.92 -12.09
N PHE A 135 -5.86 12.01 -13.03
CA PHE A 135 -6.84 11.21 -13.77
C PHE A 135 -6.84 9.76 -13.29
N ALA A 136 -7.84 9.43 -12.46
CA ALA A 136 -8.03 8.06 -12.00
C ALA A 136 -8.71 7.20 -13.07
N ALA A 137 -8.08 6.09 -13.46
CA ALA A 137 -8.79 5.02 -14.17
C ALA A 137 -9.85 4.42 -13.23
N ALA A 138 -11.11 4.54 -13.61
CA ALA A 138 -12.27 4.16 -12.79
C ALA A 138 -13.01 2.92 -13.32
N GLU A 139 -12.82 2.60 -14.60
CA GLU A 139 -13.50 1.50 -15.28
C GLU A 139 -12.56 0.82 -16.28
N VAL A 140 -12.65 -0.51 -16.40
CA VAL A 140 -12.01 -1.27 -17.48
C VAL A 140 -12.99 -1.41 -18.64
N LEU A 141 -12.55 -1.08 -19.83
CA LEU A 141 -13.32 -1.22 -21.06
C LEU A 141 -12.99 -2.56 -21.72
N TYR A 142 -13.99 -3.19 -22.34
CA TYR A 142 -13.84 -4.49 -23.00
C TYR A 142 -14.33 -4.46 -24.44
N HIS A 143 -13.66 -5.21 -25.29
CA HIS A 143 -14.15 -5.55 -26.63
C HIS A 143 -15.31 -6.56 -26.55
N ALA A 144 -16.02 -6.73 -27.67
CA ALA A 144 -17.14 -7.67 -27.77
C ALA A 144 -16.70 -9.14 -27.55
N ASP A 145 -15.46 -9.48 -27.88
CA ASP A 145 -14.87 -10.80 -27.64
C ASP A 145 -14.48 -11.03 -26.15
N GLY A 146 -14.60 -9.99 -25.32
CA GLY A 146 -14.32 -10.02 -23.89
C GLY A 146 -12.89 -9.61 -23.50
N SER A 147 -12.00 -9.37 -24.46
CA SER A 147 -10.64 -8.83 -24.23
C SER A 147 -10.67 -7.38 -23.74
N VAL A 148 -9.61 -6.93 -23.07
CA VAL A 148 -9.50 -5.55 -22.61
C VAL A 148 -9.27 -4.61 -23.79
N LYS A 149 -10.10 -3.56 -23.87
CA LYS A 149 -10.03 -2.49 -24.86
C LYS A 149 -9.26 -1.26 -24.34
N GLY A 150 -9.16 -1.11 -23.03
CA GLY A 150 -8.58 0.07 -22.39
C GLY A 150 -9.23 0.38 -21.06
N VAL A 151 -9.23 1.65 -20.66
CA VAL A 151 -9.84 2.13 -19.42
C VAL A 151 -10.62 3.42 -19.63
N ALA A 152 -11.50 3.77 -18.70
CA ALA A 152 -12.13 5.09 -18.67
C ALA A 152 -11.85 5.79 -17.34
N THR A 153 -11.75 7.13 -17.38
CA THR A 153 -11.64 7.96 -16.18
C THR A 153 -13.00 8.09 -15.48
N GLY A 154 -12.98 8.48 -14.20
CA GLY A 154 -14.21 8.73 -13.45
C GLY A 154 -14.95 9.98 -13.92
N ASN A 155 -16.27 9.99 -13.81
CA ASN A 155 -17.06 11.20 -14.04
C ASN A 155 -16.70 12.29 -13.02
N VAL A 156 -16.68 13.54 -13.47
CA VAL A 156 -16.33 14.70 -12.63
C VAL A 156 -17.59 15.48 -12.26
N GLY A 157 -17.69 15.97 -11.02
CA GLY A 157 -18.83 16.80 -10.59
C GLY A 157 -20.12 16.04 -10.33
N THR A 158 -20.06 14.72 -10.10
CA THR A 158 -21.23 13.96 -9.63
C THR A 158 -21.51 14.31 -8.16
N GLY A 159 -22.73 14.75 -7.85
CA GLY A 159 -23.13 15.12 -6.48
C GLY A 159 -23.10 13.93 -5.52
N LYS A 160 -22.97 14.19 -4.22
CA LYS A 160 -22.80 13.16 -3.18
C LYS A 160 -23.87 12.07 -3.18
N ASN A 161 -25.11 12.43 -3.50
CA ASN A 161 -26.25 11.50 -3.53
C ASN A 161 -26.54 10.98 -4.94
N GLY A 162 -25.73 11.35 -5.94
CA GLY A 162 -26.00 11.08 -7.36
C GLY A 162 -27.13 11.93 -7.95
N ASP A 163 -27.50 13.00 -7.24
CA ASP A 163 -28.54 13.97 -7.59
C ASP A 163 -28.12 14.95 -8.68
N GLN A 164 -26.82 15.23 -8.79
CA GLN A 164 -26.22 15.96 -9.90
C GLN A 164 -25.47 14.99 -10.81
N GLU A 165 -25.87 14.94 -12.10
CA GLU A 165 -25.13 14.22 -13.12
C GLU A 165 -23.81 14.96 -13.39
N GLY A 166 -22.69 14.25 -13.22
CA GLY A 166 -21.37 14.77 -13.53
C GLY A 166 -21.05 14.72 -15.03
N GLU A 167 -20.01 15.46 -15.42
CA GLU A 167 -19.43 15.34 -16.75
C GLU A 167 -18.86 13.93 -16.95
N PRO A 168 -19.20 13.24 -18.06
CA PRO A 168 -18.67 11.91 -18.33
C PRO A 168 -17.14 11.88 -18.38
N GLY A 169 -16.55 10.83 -17.81
CA GLY A 169 -15.11 10.59 -17.97
C GLY A 169 -14.70 10.30 -19.42
N MET A 170 -13.41 10.39 -19.69
CA MET A 170 -12.76 10.11 -20.98
C MET A 170 -12.45 8.62 -21.11
N GLU A 171 -12.69 8.04 -22.28
CA GLU A 171 -12.22 6.68 -22.61
C GLU A 171 -10.82 6.71 -23.23
N LEU A 172 -9.98 5.78 -22.81
CA LEU A 172 -8.62 5.62 -23.30
C LEU A 172 -8.51 4.21 -23.87
N TRP A 173 -8.65 4.13 -25.19
CA TRP A 173 -8.58 2.88 -25.93
C TRP A 173 -7.13 2.53 -26.21
N ALA A 174 -6.78 1.27 -26.04
CA ALA A 174 -5.43 0.79 -26.19
C ALA A 174 -5.40 -0.55 -26.91
N LYS A 175 -4.36 -0.79 -27.71
CA LYS A 175 -4.08 -2.15 -28.18
C LYS A 175 -3.75 -3.06 -27.00
N GLN A 176 -2.94 -2.56 -26.05
CA GLN A 176 -2.57 -3.26 -24.81
C GLN A 176 -2.67 -2.34 -23.58
N THR A 177 -3.12 -2.88 -22.45
CA THR A 177 -3.18 -2.14 -21.17
C THR A 177 -2.28 -2.77 -20.10
N ILE A 178 -1.39 -1.99 -19.49
CA ILE A 178 -0.52 -2.42 -18.38
C ILE A 178 -1.11 -1.92 -17.07
N PHE A 179 -1.51 -2.83 -16.18
CA PHE A 179 -2.07 -2.50 -14.88
C PHE A 179 -0.98 -2.43 -13.80
N ALA A 180 -0.70 -1.21 -13.34
CA ALA A 180 0.36 -0.85 -12.40
C ALA A 180 -0.19 -0.07 -11.18
N GLU A 181 -1.45 -0.32 -10.78
CA GLU A 181 -2.14 0.34 -9.65
C GLU A 181 -1.41 0.13 -8.30
N GLY A 182 -0.55 -0.89 -8.22
CA GLY A 182 0.16 -1.30 -7.02
C GLY A 182 -0.71 -2.19 -6.11
N CYS A 183 -0.33 -2.28 -4.85
CA CYS A 183 -0.98 -3.17 -3.89
C CYS A 183 -2.49 -2.89 -3.80
N ARG A 184 -3.30 -3.94 -4.02
CA ARG A 184 -4.77 -3.92 -3.99
C ARG A 184 -5.40 -2.93 -4.99
N GLY A 185 -4.93 -2.94 -6.24
CA GLY A 185 -5.54 -2.24 -7.35
C GLY A 185 -7.06 -2.48 -7.47
N SER A 186 -7.81 -1.39 -7.67
CA SER A 186 -9.27 -1.39 -7.70
C SER A 186 -9.81 -2.04 -8.98
N LEU A 187 -9.21 -1.74 -10.13
CA LEU A 187 -9.55 -2.34 -11.42
C LEU A 187 -9.04 -3.78 -11.47
N THR A 188 -7.83 -3.99 -10.96
CA THR A 188 -7.19 -5.30 -10.85
C THR A 188 -8.07 -6.31 -10.14
N LYS A 189 -8.74 -5.94 -9.05
CA LYS A 189 -9.69 -6.83 -8.37
C LYS A 189 -10.78 -7.38 -9.30
N GLY A 190 -11.30 -6.55 -10.20
CA GLY A 190 -12.27 -6.96 -11.21
C GLY A 190 -11.65 -7.90 -12.25
N LEU A 191 -10.44 -7.57 -12.73
CA LEU A 191 -9.70 -8.37 -13.70
C LEU A 191 -9.36 -9.77 -13.18
N LEU A 192 -8.88 -9.87 -11.94
CA LEU A 192 -8.58 -11.15 -11.28
C LEU A 192 -9.78 -12.10 -11.32
N SER A 193 -10.97 -11.57 -11.00
CA SER A 193 -12.21 -12.35 -11.03
C SER A 193 -12.69 -12.67 -12.45
N ARG A 194 -12.67 -11.68 -13.36
CA ARG A 194 -13.21 -11.84 -14.72
C ARG A 194 -12.43 -12.88 -15.52
N PHE A 195 -11.10 -12.83 -15.44
CA PHE A 195 -10.21 -13.72 -16.18
C PHE A 195 -9.73 -14.92 -15.36
N ARG A 196 -10.24 -15.09 -14.12
CA ARG A 196 -9.87 -16.17 -13.19
C ARG A 196 -8.35 -16.30 -13.00
N LEU A 197 -7.69 -15.15 -12.81
CA LEU A 197 -6.23 -15.07 -12.80
C LEU A 197 -5.61 -15.69 -11.55
N THR A 198 -6.39 -15.93 -10.51
CA THR A 198 -5.93 -16.52 -9.25
C THR A 198 -6.14 -18.04 -9.19
N ASP A 199 -6.65 -18.68 -10.24
CA ASP A 199 -6.85 -20.12 -10.26
C ASP A 199 -5.50 -20.84 -10.12
N GLY A 200 -5.36 -21.67 -9.09
CA GLY A 200 -4.12 -22.41 -8.80
C GLY A 200 -3.04 -21.62 -8.06
N ALA A 201 -3.30 -20.35 -7.69
CA ALA A 201 -2.45 -19.57 -6.81
C ALA A 201 -3.00 -19.56 -5.37
N ASP A 202 -2.11 -19.39 -4.39
CA ASP A 202 -2.51 -19.13 -3.00
C ASP A 202 -3.23 -17.77 -2.91
N PRO A 203 -4.10 -17.55 -1.91
CA PRO A 203 -4.63 -16.21 -1.65
C PRO A 203 -3.48 -15.24 -1.40
N GLN A 204 -3.61 -14.02 -1.94
CA GLN A 204 -2.67 -12.94 -1.62
C GLN A 204 -2.90 -12.51 -0.17
N THR A 205 -1.82 -12.50 0.62
CA THR A 205 -1.79 -11.92 1.96
C THR A 205 -1.24 -10.51 1.87
N PHE A 206 -1.56 -9.67 2.85
CA PHE A 206 -1.21 -8.27 2.86
C PHE A 206 -0.77 -7.81 4.25
N GLY A 207 0.03 -6.76 4.28
CA GLY A 207 0.31 -5.98 5.47
C GLY A 207 -0.20 -4.55 5.32
N ILE A 208 -0.39 -3.85 6.43
CA ILE A 208 -0.58 -2.40 6.45
C ILE A 208 0.68 -1.75 7.00
N GLY A 209 1.32 -0.93 6.16
CA GLY A 209 2.44 -0.09 6.55
C GLY A 209 1.97 1.30 6.90
N ILE A 210 2.38 1.80 8.06
CA ILE A 210 2.16 3.17 8.50
C ILE A 210 3.52 3.85 8.57
N LYS A 211 3.63 5.06 8.04
CA LYS A 211 4.89 5.81 7.94
C LYS A 211 4.70 7.24 8.44
N GLU A 212 5.71 7.74 9.14
CA GLU A 212 5.91 9.16 9.38
C GLU A 212 7.28 9.59 8.84
N LEU A 213 7.38 10.84 8.41
CA LEU A 213 8.66 11.51 8.17
C LEU A 213 8.90 12.49 9.31
N TRP A 214 10.11 12.49 9.85
CA TRP A 214 10.53 13.35 10.95
C TRP A 214 11.76 14.14 10.59
N GLU A 215 11.77 15.42 10.92
CA GLU A 215 12.99 16.21 11.01
C GLU A 215 13.51 16.08 12.44
N VAL A 216 14.70 15.52 12.60
CA VAL A 216 15.31 15.28 13.91
C VAL A 216 16.49 16.22 14.13
N LYS A 217 16.94 16.34 15.38
CA LYS A 217 18.13 17.13 15.66
C LYS A 217 19.39 16.49 15.06
N PRO A 218 20.38 17.27 14.60
CA PRO A 218 21.62 16.74 14.03
C PRO A 218 22.34 15.73 14.93
N GLU A 219 22.35 15.93 16.26
CA GLU A 219 22.97 15.01 17.23
C GLU A 219 22.26 13.65 17.35
N HIS A 220 21.02 13.55 16.86
CA HIS A 220 20.23 12.31 16.82
C HIS A 220 20.16 11.71 15.41
N HIS A 221 20.85 12.31 14.44
CA HIS A 221 20.82 11.92 13.05
C HIS A 221 22.11 11.22 12.61
N GLN A 222 21.99 10.09 11.91
CA GLN A 222 23.11 9.31 11.37
C GLN A 222 22.81 8.92 9.92
N PRO A 223 23.12 9.77 8.92
CA PRO A 223 22.79 9.51 7.51
C PRO A 223 23.21 8.11 7.06
N GLY A 224 22.34 7.40 6.35
CA GLY A 224 22.64 6.03 5.87
C GLY A 224 22.46 4.93 6.93
N HIS A 225 22.06 5.26 8.15
CA HIS A 225 21.74 4.28 9.19
C HIS A 225 20.34 3.70 9.01
N ILE A 226 20.24 2.37 9.13
CA ILE A 226 19.03 1.59 8.96
C ILE A 226 18.80 0.75 10.20
N THR A 227 17.62 0.86 10.80
CA THR A 227 17.17 -0.01 11.91
C THR A 227 15.86 -0.69 11.56
N HIS A 228 15.83 -2.01 11.71
CA HIS A 228 14.63 -2.84 11.67
C HIS A 228 14.39 -3.45 13.04
N THR A 229 13.12 -3.57 13.44
CA THR A 229 12.78 -4.19 14.72
C THR A 229 11.63 -5.18 14.62
N VAL A 230 11.65 -6.19 15.49
CA VAL A 230 10.57 -7.17 15.72
C VAL A 230 10.33 -7.33 17.22
N GLY A 231 9.21 -7.93 17.59
CA GLY A 231 8.79 -8.07 18.99
C GLY A 231 7.89 -6.90 19.40
N TRP A 232 8.16 -6.32 20.57
CA TRP A 232 7.30 -5.28 21.14
C TRP A 232 7.09 -4.10 20.18
N PRO A 233 5.86 -3.56 20.07
CA PRO A 233 4.68 -3.85 20.89
C PRO A 233 3.81 -5.03 20.42
N MET A 234 4.25 -5.77 19.40
CA MET A 234 3.54 -6.96 18.92
C MET A 234 3.67 -8.14 19.87
N ASP A 235 2.60 -8.92 19.95
CA ASP A 235 2.68 -10.26 20.52
C ASP A 235 3.47 -11.19 19.59
N THR A 236 3.84 -12.37 20.09
CA THR A 236 4.60 -13.34 19.30
C THR A 236 3.75 -14.08 18.27
N ALA A 237 2.44 -13.88 18.23
CA ALA A 237 1.52 -14.57 17.32
C ALA A 237 1.17 -13.72 16.08
N THR A 238 1.32 -12.41 16.17
CA THR A 238 0.98 -11.43 15.14
C THR A 238 2.22 -11.07 14.35
N TYR A 239 2.13 -11.15 13.03
CA TYR A 239 3.21 -10.71 12.15
C TYR A 239 3.29 -9.18 12.14
N GLY A 240 4.44 -8.62 12.47
CA GLY A 240 4.67 -7.18 12.41
C GLY A 240 6.09 -6.79 12.80
N GLY A 241 6.43 -5.53 12.53
CA GLY A 241 7.75 -4.99 12.82
C GLY A 241 7.89 -3.55 12.35
N SER A 242 9.03 -2.94 12.66
CA SER A 242 9.30 -1.54 12.34
C SER A 242 10.45 -1.38 11.36
N PHE A 243 10.50 -0.20 10.76
CA PHE A 243 11.67 0.32 10.09
C PHE A 243 11.94 1.77 10.52
N LEU A 244 13.22 2.15 10.56
CA LEU A 244 13.68 3.50 10.84
C LEU A 244 14.95 3.76 10.02
N TYR A 245 14.86 4.70 9.08
CA TYR A 245 15.92 5.01 8.13
C TYR A 245 16.30 6.48 8.21
N HIS A 246 17.60 6.77 8.29
CA HIS A 246 18.14 8.13 8.30
C HIS A 246 18.50 8.57 6.88
N LEU A 247 17.80 9.59 6.37
CA LEU A 247 17.93 10.13 5.01
C LEU A 247 18.92 11.31 5.00
N GLU A 248 18.89 12.12 3.93
CA GLU A 248 19.50 13.44 3.88
C GLU A 248 18.73 14.46 4.74
N ASP A 249 19.34 15.64 4.95
CA ASP A 249 18.69 16.81 5.58
C ASP A 249 18.09 16.60 6.98
N ASN A 250 18.73 15.74 7.78
CA ASN A 250 18.26 15.37 9.13
C ASN A 250 16.85 14.76 9.14
N LEU A 251 16.43 14.16 8.03
CA LEU A 251 15.15 13.49 7.92
C LEU A 251 15.27 12.01 8.32
N VAL A 252 14.31 11.54 9.10
CA VAL A 252 14.16 10.13 9.47
C VAL A 252 12.81 9.63 8.98
N ALA A 253 12.82 8.61 8.13
CA ALA A 253 11.63 7.86 7.76
C ALA A 253 11.44 6.73 8.76
N VAL A 254 10.34 6.76 9.50
CA VAL A 254 9.98 5.71 10.47
C VAL A 254 8.64 5.12 10.12
N GLY A 255 8.48 3.82 10.31
CA GLY A 255 7.20 3.18 10.11
C GLY A 255 7.07 1.83 10.77
N PHE A 256 5.85 1.32 10.73
CA PHE A 256 5.46 0.05 11.32
C PHE A 256 4.56 -0.72 10.36
N VAL A 257 4.80 -2.02 10.25
CA VAL A 257 4.04 -2.93 9.42
C VAL A 257 3.33 -3.93 10.33
N VAL A 258 2.05 -4.17 10.05
CA VAL A 258 1.27 -5.24 10.68
C VAL A 258 0.63 -6.08 9.58
N GLY A 259 0.85 -7.40 9.62
CA GLY A 259 0.18 -8.35 8.72
C GLY A 259 -1.32 -8.32 8.95
N LEU A 260 -2.12 -8.24 7.89
CA LEU A 260 -3.58 -8.15 7.96
C LEU A 260 -4.25 -9.50 8.33
N ASP A 261 -3.47 -10.56 8.48
CA ASP A 261 -3.82 -11.87 9.03
C ASP A 261 -3.84 -11.91 10.58
N TYR A 262 -3.81 -10.74 11.25
CA TYR A 262 -3.97 -10.65 12.70
C TYR A 262 -5.37 -11.12 13.16
N LYS A 263 -5.42 -11.76 14.33
CA LYS A 263 -6.64 -12.43 14.83
C LYS A 263 -7.48 -11.56 15.76
N ASN A 264 -6.84 -10.67 16.53
CA ASN A 264 -7.47 -9.87 17.56
C ASN A 264 -8.20 -8.65 16.95
N PRO A 265 -9.54 -8.56 17.01
CA PRO A 265 -10.27 -7.44 16.41
C PRO A 265 -10.04 -6.09 17.10
N TYR A 266 -9.47 -6.09 18.31
CA TYR A 266 -9.14 -4.86 19.05
C TYR A 266 -7.77 -4.27 18.68
N LEU A 267 -6.94 -5.00 17.92
CA LEU A 267 -5.63 -4.53 17.50
C LEU A 267 -5.78 -3.35 16.54
N SER A 268 -5.04 -2.27 16.83
CA SER A 268 -4.98 -1.10 15.95
C SER A 268 -3.53 -0.86 15.49
N PRO A 269 -3.20 -1.12 14.22
CA PRO A 269 -1.86 -0.90 13.67
C PRO A 269 -1.38 0.54 13.86
N PHE A 270 -2.30 1.52 13.83
CA PHE A 270 -1.99 2.91 14.13
C PHE A 270 -1.50 3.10 15.57
N GLU A 271 -2.27 2.59 16.54
CA GLU A 271 -1.91 2.75 17.95
C GLU A 271 -0.64 1.96 18.29
N GLU A 272 -0.42 0.81 17.66
CA GLU A 272 0.79 0.01 17.81
C GLU A 272 2.02 0.74 17.27
N PHE A 273 1.89 1.42 16.13
CA PHE A 273 2.94 2.29 15.63
C PHE A 273 3.22 3.47 16.58
N GLN A 274 2.19 4.14 17.11
CA GLN A 274 2.39 5.22 18.06
C GLN A 274 3.06 4.70 19.35
N ARG A 275 2.62 3.55 19.87
CA ARG A 275 3.20 2.88 21.04
C ARG A 275 4.66 2.47 20.78
N PHE A 276 4.98 1.91 19.62
CA PHE A 276 6.35 1.54 19.23
C PHE A 276 7.35 2.69 19.44
N LYS A 277 6.97 3.92 19.04
CA LYS A 277 7.85 5.10 19.17
C LYS A 277 8.24 5.40 20.62
N THR A 278 7.46 4.97 21.61
CA THR A 278 7.77 5.21 23.03
C THR A 278 8.86 4.28 23.58
N HIS A 279 9.29 3.27 22.82
CA HIS A 279 10.33 2.34 23.26
C HIS A 279 11.65 3.08 23.57
N PRO A 280 12.36 2.75 24.68
CA PRO A 280 13.59 3.47 25.08
C PRO A 280 14.69 3.53 24.02
N ALA A 281 14.81 2.49 23.18
CA ALA A 281 15.79 2.44 22.08
C ALA A 281 15.40 3.30 20.86
N ILE A 282 14.15 3.77 20.78
CA ILE A 282 13.60 4.47 19.62
C ILE A 282 13.30 5.93 19.94
N LYS A 283 12.70 6.20 21.11
CA LYS A 283 12.22 7.54 21.49
C LYS A 283 13.29 8.64 21.40
N LYS A 284 14.54 8.30 21.72
CA LYS A 284 15.68 9.24 21.72
C LYS A 284 15.93 9.87 20.35
N THR A 285 15.67 9.15 19.27
CA THR A 285 15.84 9.67 17.91
C THR A 285 14.96 10.88 17.63
N PHE A 286 13.79 10.96 18.28
CA PHE A 286 12.79 11.99 18.05
C PHE A 286 12.80 13.10 19.11
N GLU A 287 13.73 13.08 20.08
CA GLU A 287 13.78 14.07 21.15
C GLU A 287 14.04 15.49 20.60
N GLY A 288 13.04 16.36 20.74
CA GLY A 288 13.03 17.70 20.17
C GLY A 288 13.00 17.74 18.64
N GLY A 289 12.64 16.63 17.99
CA GLY A 289 12.33 16.58 16.57
C GLY A 289 10.91 17.05 16.25
N ARG A 290 10.61 17.14 14.96
CA ARG A 290 9.33 17.58 14.43
C ARG A 290 8.81 16.57 13.41
N ARG A 291 7.58 16.10 13.62
CA ARG A 291 6.89 15.28 12.63
C ARG A 291 6.50 16.13 11.42
N VAL A 292 6.94 15.71 10.23
CA VAL A 292 6.76 16.43 8.96
C VAL A 292 5.55 15.93 8.19
N SER A 293 5.40 14.61 8.08
CA SER A 293 4.29 14.01 7.33
C SER A 293 3.90 12.65 7.88
N TYR A 294 2.71 12.19 7.47
CA TYR A 294 2.14 10.89 7.83
C TYR A 294 1.50 10.24 6.60
N GLY A 295 1.51 8.92 6.54
CA GLY A 295 0.63 8.18 5.65
C GLY A 295 0.57 6.70 5.95
N ALA A 296 -0.30 5.99 5.24
CA ALA A 296 -0.43 4.55 5.33
C ALA A 296 -0.67 3.93 3.95
N ARG A 297 -0.13 2.72 3.73
CA ARG A 297 -0.29 1.96 2.48
C ARG A 297 -0.27 0.48 2.78
N ALA A 298 -1.17 -0.27 2.16
CA ALA A 298 -1.08 -1.73 2.18
C ALA A 298 0.09 -2.20 1.30
N LEU A 299 0.70 -3.32 1.67
CA LEU A 299 1.73 -4.00 0.89
C LEU A 299 1.34 -5.47 0.69
N ALA A 300 1.77 -6.07 -0.43
CA ALA A 300 1.55 -7.49 -0.71
C ALA A 300 2.57 -8.33 0.07
N GLU A 301 2.12 -9.42 0.70
CA GLU A 301 2.94 -10.29 1.53
C GLU A 301 2.85 -11.78 1.14
N GLY A 302 2.05 -12.12 0.14
CA GLY A 302 1.85 -13.51 -0.28
C GLY A 302 3.08 -14.12 -0.96
N GLY A 303 3.89 -13.29 -1.62
CA GLY A 303 5.11 -13.72 -2.30
C GLY A 303 4.83 -14.56 -3.54
N LEU A 304 5.78 -15.44 -3.89
CA LEU A 304 5.75 -16.21 -5.13
C LEU A 304 4.49 -17.08 -5.28
N GLN A 305 4.00 -17.66 -4.18
CA GLN A 305 2.86 -18.58 -4.17
C GLN A 305 1.54 -17.89 -4.51
N SER A 306 1.44 -16.60 -4.23
CA SER A 306 0.22 -15.81 -4.42
C SER A 306 0.24 -14.98 -5.71
N LEU A 307 1.26 -15.13 -6.56
CA LEU A 307 1.29 -14.45 -7.85
C LEU A 307 0.17 -14.99 -8.74
N PRO A 308 -0.72 -14.12 -9.28
CA PRO A 308 -1.73 -14.54 -10.23
C PRO A 308 -1.08 -14.86 -11.59
N LYS A 309 -1.88 -15.41 -12.50
CA LYS A 309 -1.56 -15.34 -13.94
C LYS A 309 -1.36 -13.88 -14.33
N LEU A 310 -0.20 -13.58 -14.90
CA LEU A 310 0.27 -12.21 -15.14
C LEU A 310 -0.31 -11.57 -16.41
N THR A 311 -0.88 -12.38 -17.30
CA THR A 311 -1.32 -11.97 -18.64
C THR A 311 -2.77 -12.38 -18.88
N PHE A 312 -3.47 -11.60 -19.70
CA PHE A 312 -4.81 -11.88 -20.20
C PHE A 312 -5.03 -11.15 -21.53
N PRO A 313 -6.10 -11.47 -22.28
CA PRO A 313 -6.40 -10.79 -23.55
C PRO A 313 -6.54 -9.26 -23.35
N GLY A 314 -5.67 -8.49 -24.00
CA GLY A 314 -5.61 -7.03 -23.97
C GLY A 314 -4.84 -6.42 -22.79
N GLY A 315 -4.21 -7.21 -21.91
CA GLY A 315 -3.42 -6.60 -20.83
C GLY A 315 -2.59 -7.53 -19.94
N VAL A 316 -1.82 -6.88 -19.06
CA VAL A 316 -0.85 -7.51 -18.15
C VAL A 316 -0.84 -6.86 -16.76
N LEU A 317 -0.46 -7.61 -15.73
CA LEU A 317 -0.29 -7.14 -14.35
C LEU A 317 1.20 -7.00 -14.00
N VAL A 318 1.61 -5.87 -13.42
CA VAL A 318 3.02 -5.61 -13.06
C VAL A 318 3.17 -5.10 -11.63
N GLY A 319 4.37 -5.25 -11.05
CA GLY A 319 4.68 -4.75 -9.70
C GLY A 319 3.78 -5.31 -8.60
N ASP A 320 3.48 -4.48 -7.59
CA ASP A 320 2.65 -4.87 -6.46
C ASP A 320 1.17 -5.10 -6.85
N THR A 321 0.76 -4.74 -8.07
CA THR A 321 -0.52 -5.15 -8.64
C THR A 321 -0.62 -6.67 -8.72
N ALA A 322 0.47 -7.33 -9.13
CA ALA A 322 0.58 -8.79 -9.13
C ALA A 322 1.11 -9.33 -7.80
N GLY A 323 1.94 -8.55 -7.09
CA GLY A 323 2.47 -8.90 -5.77
C GLY A 323 3.94 -9.34 -5.76
N PHE A 324 4.80 -8.70 -6.55
CA PHE A 324 6.24 -9.04 -6.65
C PHE A 324 7.11 -8.60 -5.45
N LEU A 325 6.52 -8.31 -4.29
CA LEU A 325 7.26 -7.82 -3.12
C LEU A 325 8.08 -8.93 -2.45
N ASN A 326 9.35 -8.65 -2.17
CA ASN A 326 10.20 -9.50 -1.35
C ASN A 326 10.00 -9.14 0.14
N VAL A 327 9.16 -9.91 0.82
CA VAL A 327 8.70 -9.61 2.19
C VAL A 327 9.86 -9.58 3.20
N PRO A 328 10.77 -10.57 3.25
CA PRO A 328 11.84 -10.56 4.25
C PRO A 328 12.86 -9.44 4.04
N LYS A 329 13.03 -8.96 2.80
CA LYS A 329 13.83 -7.76 2.51
C LYS A 329 13.09 -6.46 2.82
N ILE A 330 11.76 -6.48 2.88
CA ILE A 330 10.87 -5.31 2.88
C ILE A 330 11.13 -4.44 1.63
N LYS A 331 11.34 -5.10 0.48
CA LYS A 331 11.66 -4.43 -0.79
C LYS A 331 10.84 -5.00 -1.93
N GLY A 332 10.07 -4.14 -2.58
CA GLY A 332 9.31 -4.46 -3.81
C GLY A 332 9.63 -3.54 -4.99
N THR A 333 10.39 -2.46 -4.80
CA THR A 333 10.61 -1.47 -5.86
C THR A 333 11.40 -2.06 -7.03
N HIS A 334 12.52 -2.72 -6.76
CA HIS A 334 13.41 -3.27 -7.80
C HIS A 334 12.72 -4.42 -8.57
N THR A 335 12.01 -5.30 -7.87
CA THR A 335 11.22 -6.36 -8.50
C THR A 335 10.04 -5.79 -9.28
N ALA A 336 9.39 -4.72 -8.81
CA ALA A 336 8.33 -4.04 -9.53
C ALA A 336 8.83 -3.41 -10.84
N MET A 337 9.96 -2.69 -10.80
CA MET A 337 10.60 -2.13 -11.99
C MET A 337 10.96 -3.24 -13.00
N LYS A 338 11.64 -4.31 -12.55
CA LYS A 338 12.03 -5.40 -13.45
C LYS A 338 10.83 -6.14 -14.03
N SER A 339 9.80 -6.42 -13.21
CA SER A 339 8.58 -7.06 -13.71
C SER A 339 7.90 -6.25 -14.82
N ALA A 340 7.96 -4.92 -14.72
CA ALA A 340 7.41 -4.01 -15.70
C ALA A 340 8.25 -3.92 -16.98
N MET A 341 9.58 -3.98 -16.86
CA MET A 341 10.47 -4.06 -18.03
C MET A 341 10.21 -5.32 -18.85
N LEU A 342 10.08 -6.47 -18.19
CA LEU A 342 9.77 -7.75 -18.85
C LEU A 342 8.39 -7.74 -19.51
N ALA A 343 7.41 -7.07 -18.88
CA ALA A 343 6.09 -6.88 -19.45
C ALA A 343 6.12 -5.94 -20.67
N ALA A 344 6.86 -4.84 -20.60
CA ALA A 344 7.08 -3.92 -21.71
C ALA A 344 7.70 -4.63 -22.92
N GLU A 345 8.72 -5.47 -22.70
CA GLU A 345 9.32 -6.29 -23.77
C GLU A 345 8.30 -7.22 -24.43
N ALA A 346 7.49 -7.93 -23.64
CA ALA A 346 6.47 -8.85 -24.15
C ALA A 346 5.33 -8.11 -24.89
N VAL A 347 4.90 -6.96 -24.37
CA VAL A 347 3.89 -6.11 -25.02
C VAL A 347 4.45 -5.56 -26.34
N PHE A 348 5.69 -5.09 -26.36
CA PHE A 348 6.31 -4.54 -27.56
C PHE A 348 6.51 -5.59 -28.66
N GLU A 349 6.88 -6.82 -28.29
CA GLU A 349 6.90 -7.99 -29.19
C GLU A 349 5.53 -8.20 -29.83
N LEU A 350 4.46 -8.18 -29.03
CA LEU A 350 3.09 -8.37 -29.51
C LEU A 350 2.62 -7.21 -30.42
N LEU A 351 3.01 -5.97 -30.11
CA LEU A 351 2.71 -4.81 -30.96
C LEU A 351 3.37 -4.91 -32.34
N GLY A 352 4.36 -5.78 -32.56
CA GLY A 352 4.97 -5.99 -33.87
C GLY A 352 4.07 -6.67 -34.89
N ASP A 353 2.97 -7.29 -34.45
CA ASP A 353 1.95 -7.91 -35.29
C ASP A 353 0.59 -7.23 -35.02
N ASP A 354 0.19 -6.29 -35.87
CA ASP A 354 -1.03 -5.51 -35.68
C ASP A 354 -2.29 -6.38 -35.56
N ALA A 355 -2.32 -7.56 -36.21
CA ALA A 355 -3.46 -8.47 -36.13
C ALA A 355 -3.61 -9.10 -34.73
N GLN A 356 -2.50 -9.23 -33.99
CA GLN A 356 -2.49 -9.76 -32.62
C GLN A 356 -2.43 -8.67 -31.56
N ALA A 357 -1.98 -7.46 -31.93
CA ALA A 357 -1.80 -6.36 -31.01
C ALA A 357 -3.09 -5.95 -30.30
N GLN A 358 -4.21 -5.92 -31.03
CA GLN A 358 -5.50 -5.56 -30.48
C GLN A 358 -6.16 -6.74 -29.77
N GLY A 359 -6.29 -6.65 -28.44
CA GLY A 359 -6.96 -7.69 -27.64
C GLY A 359 -6.17 -9.00 -27.47
N GLY A 360 -5.00 -9.14 -28.11
CA GLY A 360 -4.13 -10.29 -27.91
C GLY A 360 -3.54 -10.38 -26.51
N GLU A 361 -2.98 -11.54 -26.17
CA GLU A 361 -2.38 -11.80 -24.86
C GLU A 361 -0.84 -11.87 -24.98
N ALA A 362 -0.12 -11.02 -24.25
CA ALA A 362 1.34 -10.97 -24.22
C ALA A 362 1.98 -12.15 -23.45
N LYS A 363 1.76 -13.39 -23.93
CA LYS A 363 2.12 -14.64 -23.25
C LYS A 363 3.62 -14.78 -22.96
N SER A 364 4.48 -14.17 -23.77
CA SER A 364 5.94 -14.22 -23.57
C SER A 364 6.37 -13.61 -22.23
N TYR A 365 5.56 -12.71 -21.64
CA TYR A 365 5.84 -12.12 -20.33
C TYR A 365 6.00 -13.20 -19.24
N SER A 366 5.13 -14.21 -19.23
CA SER A 366 5.18 -15.28 -18.23
C SER A 366 6.50 -16.07 -18.32
N ALA A 367 6.95 -16.38 -19.55
CA ALA A 367 8.22 -17.08 -19.77
C ALA A 367 9.43 -16.23 -19.38
N LYS A 368 9.42 -14.95 -19.77
CA LYS A 368 10.45 -13.96 -19.39
C LYS A 368 10.56 -13.82 -17.87
N PHE A 369 9.42 -13.78 -17.16
CA PHE A 369 9.42 -13.78 -15.69
C PHE A 369 10.05 -15.05 -15.12
N GLN A 370 9.68 -16.24 -15.60
CA GLN A 370 10.24 -17.50 -15.08
C GLN A 370 11.76 -17.60 -15.25
N GLN A 371 12.32 -16.95 -16.27
CA GLN A 371 13.76 -16.91 -16.56
C GLN A 371 14.49 -15.75 -15.88
N SER A 372 13.77 -14.87 -15.18
CA SER A 372 14.34 -13.65 -14.59
C SER A 372 14.92 -13.87 -13.19
N TRP A 373 15.84 -12.99 -12.81
CA TRP A 373 16.36 -12.95 -11.44
C TRP A 373 15.27 -12.65 -10.39
N VAL A 374 14.15 -12.01 -10.78
CA VAL A 374 13.01 -11.75 -9.88
C VAL A 374 12.39 -13.06 -9.42
N ARG A 375 12.20 -14.02 -10.34
CA ARG A 375 11.68 -15.34 -10.03
C ARG A 375 12.61 -16.10 -9.08
N ASP A 376 13.91 -16.03 -9.31
CA ASP A 376 14.90 -16.66 -8.44
C ASP A 376 14.94 -16.02 -7.05
N GLU A 377 14.86 -14.69 -6.97
CA GLU A 377 14.83 -13.95 -5.72
C GLU A 377 13.61 -14.31 -4.89
N LEU A 378 12.40 -14.24 -5.47
CA LEU A 378 11.15 -14.55 -4.75
C LEU A 378 11.09 -16.03 -4.35
N HIS A 379 11.63 -16.93 -5.17
CA HIS A 379 11.67 -18.35 -4.84
C HIS A 379 12.55 -18.66 -3.64
N LYS A 380 13.71 -18.00 -3.51
CA LYS A 380 14.63 -18.21 -2.38
C LYS A 380 14.01 -17.84 -1.03
N VAL A 381 13.03 -16.93 -1.02
CA VAL A 381 12.40 -16.43 0.22
C VAL A 381 10.97 -16.93 0.42
N ARG A 382 10.44 -17.74 -0.50
CA ARG A 382 9.03 -18.11 -0.59
C ARG A 382 8.46 -18.69 0.71
N ASN A 383 9.27 -19.41 1.49
CA ASN A 383 8.79 -20.07 2.70
C ASN A 383 8.86 -19.20 3.97
N ILE A 384 9.51 -18.04 3.93
CA ILE A 384 9.75 -17.21 5.12
C ILE A 384 8.42 -16.67 5.65
N ARG A 385 7.69 -15.85 4.88
CA ARG A 385 6.41 -15.26 5.35
C ARG A 385 5.37 -16.30 5.73
N PRO A 386 5.12 -17.39 4.96
CA PRO A 386 4.17 -18.42 5.37
C PRO A 386 4.56 -19.16 6.67
N SER A 387 5.84 -19.20 7.06
CA SER A 387 6.26 -19.84 8.33
C SER A 387 5.81 -19.07 9.58
N PHE A 388 5.53 -17.76 9.46
CA PHE A 388 5.02 -16.92 10.55
C PHE A 388 3.62 -17.31 11.04
N ARG A 389 2.93 -18.24 10.36
CA ARG A 389 1.70 -18.86 10.90
C ARG A 389 1.94 -19.58 12.24
N TRP A 390 3.18 -20.00 12.50
CA TRP A 390 3.58 -20.66 13.74
C TRP A 390 3.99 -19.69 14.85
N GLY A 391 3.87 -18.37 14.61
CA GLY A 391 4.36 -17.32 15.49
C GLY A 391 5.84 -16.99 15.26
N LEU A 392 6.29 -15.92 15.91
CA LEU A 392 7.60 -15.29 15.72
C LEU A 392 8.76 -16.27 15.89
N TRP A 393 8.87 -16.95 17.03
CA TRP A 393 10.04 -17.77 17.33
C TRP A 393 10.20 -19.01 16.44
N PRO A 394 9.17 -19.86 16.25
CA PRO A 394 9.29 -20.99 15.33
C PRO A 394 9.58 -20.55 13.89
N ALA A 395 8.98 -19.43 13.45
CA ALA A 395 9.22 -18.87 12.13
C ALA A 395 10.64 -18.34 11.97
N MET A 396 11.21 -17.68 12.99
CA MET A 396 12.59 -17.21 12.97
C MET A 396 13.58 -18.37 12.88
N ILE A 397 13.36 -19.44 13.65
CA ILE A 397 14.17 -20.67 13.58
C ILE A 397 14.07 -21.29 12.18
N TYR A 398 12.86 -21.46 11.66
CA TYR A 398 12.64 -22.00 10.32
C TYR A 398 13.32 -21.12 9.25
N SER A 399 13.18 -19.81 9.34
CA SER A 399 13.75 -18.85 8.39
C SER A 399 15.27 -18.91 8.39
N ALA A 400 15.89 -19.10 9.56
CA ALA A 400 17.33 -19.33 9.67
C ALA A 400 17.74 -20.65 9.00
N ILE A 401 17.01 -21.74 9.23
CA ILE A 401 17.27 -23.03 8.56
C ILE A 401 17.12 -22.90 7.04
N ASP A 402 16.01 -22.32 6.55
CA ASP A 402 15.77 -22.18 5.12
C ASP A 402 16.81 -21.27 4.45
N THR A 403 17.21 -20.18 5.10
CA THR A 403 18.19 -19.23 4.56
C THR A 403 19.61 -19.78 4.60
N PHE A 404 20.07 -20.34 5.71
CA PHE A 404 21.48 -20.70 5.89
C PHE A 404 21.79 -22.14 5.48
N LEU A 405 20.90 -23.09 5.80
CA LEU A 405 21.10 -24.51 5.46
C LEU A 405 20.62 -24.80 4.05
N PHE A 406 19.36 -24.48 3.73
CA PHE A 406 18.79 -24.79 2.41
C PHE A 406 19.09 -23.73 1.35
N ARG A 407 19.55 -22.54 1.74
CA ARG A 407 19.79 -21.39 0.83
C ARG A 407 18.57 -21.07 -0.03
N GLY A 408 17.37 -21.20 0.56
CA GLY A 408 16.08 -21.00 -0.12
C GLY A 408 15.70 -22.11 -1.12
N ARG A 409 16.40 -23.25 -1.10
CA ARG A 409 16.19 -24.39 -1.99
C ARG A 409 15.59 -25.60 -1.27
N ALA A 410 14.85 -25.39 -0.18
CA ALA A 410 14.11 -26.46 0.46
C ALA A 410 13.23 -27.19 -0.58
N PRO A 411 13.12 -28.53 -0.53
CA PRO A 411 12.40 -29.33 -1.54
C PRO A 411 10.86 -29.26 -1.38
N TRP A 412 10.36 -28.29 -0.62
CA TRP A 412 8.94 -28.03 -0.39
C TRP A 412 8.63 -26.53 -0.50
N THR A 413 7.35 -26.22 -0.60
CA THR A 413 6.81 -24.86 -0.55
C THR A 413 5.71 -24.81 0.50
N LEU A 414 5.80 -23.86 1.44
CA LEU A 414 4.75 -23.59 2.42
C LEU A 414 3.66 -22.73 1.76
N HIS A 415 2.39 -23.07 1.98
CA HIS A 415 1.25 -22.45 1.31
C HIS A 415 0.40 -21.60 2.25
N HIS A 416 -0.02 -20.42 1.84
CA HIS A 416 -1.00 -19.61 2.58
C HIS A 416 -2.37 -20.28 2.51
N GLN A 417 -2.94 -20.58 3.68
CA GLN A 417 -4.17 -21.41 3.75
C GLN A 417 -5.46 -20.58 3.72
N HIS A 418 -5.39 -19.31 4.08
CA HIS A 418 -6.54 -18.44 4.28
C HIS A 418 -6.22 -17.04 3.77
N ALA A 419 -7.25 -16.34 3.31
CA ALA A 419 -7.15 -14.92 3.01
C ALA A 419 -7.20 -14.11 4.32
N ASP A 420 -6.57 -12.92 4.34
CA ASP A 420 -6.50 -12.08 5.55
C ASP A 420 -7.88 -11.76 6.15
N ASN A 421 -8.90 -11.57 5.30
CA ASN A 421 -10.26 -11.27 5.75
C ASN A 421 -10.96 -12.44 6.46
N GLU A 422 -10.37 -13.64 6.45
CA GLU A 422 -10.84 -14.83 7.14
C GLU A 422 -10.16 -15.04 8.50
N ALA A 423 -9.08 -14.30 8.79
CA ALA A 423 -8.25 -14.53 9.97
C ALA A 423 -8.83 -13.99 11.29
N LEU A 424 -9.69 -12.96 11.21
CA LEU A 424 -10.27 -12.33 12.40
C LEU A 424 -11.15 -13.31 13.18
N ARG A 425 -10.92 -13.36 14.49
CA ARG A 425 -11.70 -14.15 15.44
C ARG A 425 -12.71 -13.26 16.20
N PRO A 426 -13.82 -13.83 16.72
CA PRO A 426 -14.85 -13.06 17.41
C PRO A 426 -14.32 -12.26 18.61
N ALA A 427 -14.87 -11.07 18.84
CA ALA A 427 -14.40 -10.15 19.87
C ALA A 427 -14.48 -10.71 21.30
N TYR A 428 -15.45 -11.59 21.60
CA TYR A 428 -15.58 -12.21 22.92
C TYR A 428 -14.41 -13.15 23.28
N GLU A 429 -13.56 -13.51 22.31
CA GLU A 429 -12.38 -14.35 22.50
C GLU A 429 -11.13 -13.55 22.88
N PHE A 430 -11.22 -12.20 22.90
CA PHE A 430 -10.10 -11.31 23.18
C PHE A 430 -10.46 -10.27 24.23
N SER A 431 -9.44 -9.77 24.90
CA SER A 431 -9.54 -8.58 25.75
C SER A 431 -9.25 -7.32 24.92
N PRO A 432 -10.01 -6.22 25.10
CA PRO A 432 -9.66 -4.94 24.53
C PRO A 432 -8.24 -4.50 24.92
N ILE A 433 -7.50 -3.94 23.96
CA ILE A 433 -6.15 -3.43 24.20
C ILE A 433 -6.25 -1.99 24.70
N ALA A 434 -5.65 -1.72 25.86
CA ALA A 434 -5.59 -0.38 26.44
C ALA A 434 -4.40 0.40 25.86
N TYR A 435 -4.64 1.13 24.78
CA TYR A 435 -3.61 1.98 24.19
C TYR A 435 -3.40 3.27 25.00
N PRO A 436 -2.14 3.70 25.23
CA PRO A 436 -1.83 4.97 25.88
C PRO A 436 -2.42 6.15 25.12
N LYS A 437 -2.76 7.23 25.84
CA LYS A 437 -3.17 8.48 25.20
C LYS A 437 -1.96 9.14 24.53
N PRO A 438 -2.11 9.74 23.34
CA PRO A 438 -1.02 10.45 22.69
C PRO A 438 -0.60 11.66 23.53
N ASP A 439 0.70 11.94 23.56
CA ASP A 439 1.30 13.09 24.25
C ASP A 439 1.36 14.37 23.39
N GLY A 440 1.07 14.26 22.09
CA GLY A 440 1.12 15.38 21.14
C GLY A 440 2.54 15.82 20.78
N VAL A 441 3.56 15.09 21.22
CA VAL A 441 4.99 15.42 20.98
C VAL A 441 5.68 14.28 20.26
N LEU A 442 5.65 13.07 20.81
CA LEU A 442 6.20 11.86 20.21
C LEU A 442 5.10 11.02 19.55
N THR A 443 3.93 11.00 20.19
CA THR A 443 2.77 10.21 19.83
C THR A 443 1.59 11.11 19.55
N PHE A 444 0.80 10.78 18.53
CA PHE A 444 -0.24 11.66 18.01
C PHE A 444 -1.53 10.91 17.80
N ASP A 445 -2.64 11.63 17.86
CA ASP A 445 -3.94 11.09 17.49
C ASP A 445 -4.08 10.97 15.97
N ARG A 446 -5.13 10.27 15.53
CA ARG A 446 -5.38 10.03 14.10
C ARG A 446 -5.75 11.31 13.35
N LEU A 447 -6.50 12.24 13.93
CA LEU A 447 -6.98 13.43 13.22
C LEU A 447 -5.80 14.34 12.86
N SER A 448 -4.89 14.58 13.81
CA SER A 448 -3.67 15.34 13.53
C SER A 448 -2.75 14.62 12.52
N SER A 449 -2.78 13.29 12.49
CA SER A 449 -2.03 12.49 11.52
C SER A 449 -2.62 12.58 10.10
N VAL A 450 -3.95 12.54 9.96
CA VAL A 450 -4.65 12.76 8.67
C VAL A 450 -4.36 14.14 8.12
N PHE A 451 -4.39 15.15 8.99
CA PHE A 451 -4.16 16.52 8.59
C PHE A 451 -2.82 16.69 7.86
N ILE A 452 -1.75 16.09 8.39
CA ILE A 452 -0.40 16.15 7.78
C ILE A 452 -0.15 15.08 6.70
N SER A 453 -1.16 14.28 6.35
CA SER A 453 -1.08 13.41 5.18
C SER A 453 -1.45 14.13 3.88
N ASN A 454 -1.96 15.37 3.99
CA ASN A 454 -2.49 16.16 2.88
C ASN A 454 -3.55 15.42 2.03
N ALA A 455 -4.24 14.44 2.62
CA ALA A 455 -5.30 13.72 1.95
C ALA A 455 -6.56 14.59 1.94
N ASN A 456 -6.97 15.05 0.76
CA ASN A 456 -8.19 15.81 0.58
C ASN A 456 -9.00 15.28 -0.61
N HIS A 457 -10.31 15.40 -0.51
CA HIS A 457 -11.29 14.97 -1.49
C HIS A 457 -12.46 15.96 -1.48
N SER A 458 -13.14 16.16 -2.62
CA SER A 458 -14.40 16.91 -2.62
C SER A 458 -15.37 16.28 -1.61
N GLU A 459 -15.98 17.09 -0.74
CA GLU A 459 -17.00 16.61 0.20
C GLU A 459 -18.31 16.27 -0.50
N ASP A 460 -18.55 16.92 -1.65
CA ASP A 460 -19.71 16.73 -2.51
C ASP A 460 -19.40 15.78 -3.66
N GLN A 461 -19.07 14.53 -3.31
CA GLN A 461 -18.95 13.44 -4.26
C GLN A 461 -19.39 12.13 -3.60
N PRO A 462 -19.83 11.12 -4.38
CA PRO A 462 -20.21 9.83 -3.82
C PRO A 462 -19.05 9.19 -3.06
N ALA A 463 -19.37 8.52 -1.94
CA ALA A 463 -18.37 7.78 -1.18
C ALA A 463 -17.73 6.67 -2.04
N HIS A 464 -16.41 6.72 -2.20
CA HIS A 464 -15.66 5.70 -2.94
C HIS A 464 -15.56 4.36 -2.18
N LEU A 465 -15.82 4.35 -0.87
CA LEU A 465 -15.96 3.13 -0.07
C LEU A 465 -17.38 2.56 -0.20
N LYS A 466 -17.62 1.79 -1.26
CA LYS A 466 -18.92 1.19 -1.55
C LYS A 466 -19.16 -0.09 -0.74
N LEU A 467 -20.30 -0.15 -0.06
CA LEU A 467 -20.78 -1.36 0.61
C LEU A 467 -21.62 -2.18 -0.36
N LYS A 468 -21.38 -3.50 -0.43
CA LYS A 468 -22.28 -4.42 -1.13
C LYS A 468 -23.63 -4.53 -0.40
N ASP A 469 -23.58 -4.49 0.93
CA ASP A 469 -24.73 -4.52 1.81
C ASP A 469 -24.50 -3.55 2.98
N ALA A 470 -25.41 -2.59 3.16
CA ALA A 470 -25.32 -1.56 4.18
C ALA A 470 -25.59 -2.06 5.62
N SER A 471 -26.19 -3.25 5.76
CA SER A 471 -26.54 -3.85 7.06
C SER A 471 -25.36 -4.56 7.73
N VAL A 472 -24.47 -5.18 6.94
CA VAL A 472 -23.35 -6.01 7.40
C VAL A 472 -22.42 -5.29 8.40
N PRO A 473 -22.05 -4.00 8.22
CA PRO A 473 -21.19 -3.31 9.19
C PRO A 473 -21.75 -3.27 10.62
N ILE A 474 -23.08 -3.24 10.78
CA ILE A 474 -23.71 -3.23 12.10
C ILE A 474 -24.08 -4.65 12.53
N ALA A 475 -24.79 -5.38 11.68
CA ALA A 475 -25.33 -6.69 12.00
C ALA A 475 -24.25 -7.76 12.21
N VAL A 476 -23.10 -7.63 11.55
CA VAL A 476 -21.99 -8.59 11.64
C VAL A 476 -20.75 -7.94 12.23
N ASN A 477 -20.22 -6.88 11.60
CA ASN A 477 -18.89 -6.37 11.99
C ASN A 477 -18.89 -5.79 13.40
N LEU A 478 -19.89 -4.96 13.75
CA LEU A 478 -20.05 -4.45 15.12
C LEU A 478 -20.46 -5.56 16.08
N ALA A 479 -21.48 -6.35 15.74
CA ALA A 479 -22.03 -7.34 16.66
C ALA A 479 -21.05 -8.47 17.04
N LYS A 480 -20.26 -8.96 16.08
CA LYS A 480 -19.36 -10.12 16.27
C LYS A 480 -17.91 -9.73 16.51
N TYR A 481 -17.45 -8.62 15.94
CA TYR A 481 -16.03 -8.21 15.93
C TYR A 481 -15.79 -6.82 16.55
N ASP A 482 -16.78 -6.17 17.16
CA ASP A 482 -16.71 -4.79 17.69
C ASP A 482 -16.19 -3.75 16.69
N ALA A 483 -16.60 -3.88 15.42
CA ALA A 483 -16.34 -2.94 14.33
C ALA A 483 -14.84 -2.68 14.09
N PRO A 484 -14.06 -3.70 13.66
CA PRO A 484 -12.62 -3.58 13.43
C PRO A 484 -12.28 -2.51 12.39
N SER A 485 -13.19 -2.19 11.47
CA SER A 485 -13.03 -1.05 10.54
C SER A 485 -12.78 0.31 11.23
N SER A 486 -13.13 0.46 12.51
CA SER A 486 -12.81 1.65 13.31
C SER A 486 -11.37 1.64 13.86
N ALA A 487 -10.74 0.47 13.95
CA ALA A 487 -9.39 0.24 14.49
C ALA A 487 -8.33 0.00 13.40
N THR A 488 -8.66 -0.71 12.31
CA THR A 488 -7.73 -1.08 11.24
C THR A 488 -7.86 -0.32 9.92
N ALA A 489 -9.04 0.22 9.61
CA ALA A 489 -9.32 0.73 8.26
C ALA A 489 -9.46 2.26 8.16
N ARG A 490 -9.09 3.01 9.20
CA ARG A 490 -9.27 4.48 9.22
C ARG A 490 -8.03 5.24 9.68
N PRO A 491 -6.89 5.13 8.95
CA PRO A 491 -5.84 6.14 9.06
C PRO A 491 -6.34 7.51 8.59
N ALA A 492 -7.40 7.57 7.77
CA ALA A 492 -8.21 8.76 7.48
C ALA A 492 -9.72 8.52 7.71
N PHE A 493 -10.41 9.48 8.33
CA PHE A 493 -11.77 9.35 8.84
C PHE A 493 -12.83 9.44 7.74
N THR A 494 -13.75 8.47 7.66
CA THR A 494 -14.92 8.53 6.73
C THR A 494 -16.27 8.15 7.34
N ARG A 495 -16.35 7.81 8.64
CA ARG A 495 -17.63 7.72 9.38
C ARG A 495 -17.40 7.58 10.90
N SER A 496 -18.25 8.19 11.71
CA SER A 496 -18.41 7.87 13.13
C SER A 496 -19.65 7.00 13.27
N SER A 497 -19.57 5.87 13.97
CA SER A 497 -20.77 5.23 14.49
C SER A 497 -21.22 6.04 15.70
N ALA A 498 -22.29 6.81 15.56
CA ALA A 498 -22.93 7.47 16.69
C ALA A 498 -23.42 6.38 17.66
N ARG A 499 -22.65 6.09 18.72
CA ARG A 499 -23.11 5.26 19.83
C ARG A 499 -24.19 6.04 20.57
N THR A 500 -25.45 5.86 20.19
CA THR A 500 -26.59 6.34 20.97
C THR A 500 -26.59 5.57 22.30
N LYS A 501 -26.34 6.28 23.40
CA LYS A 501 -26.45 5.74 24.77
C LYS A 501 -27.90 5.30 25.04
N ALA A 502 -28.24 4.06 24.72
CA ALA A 502 -29.44 3.40 25.22
C ALA A 502 -29.04 2.37 26.30
N ARG A 503 -28.57 2.86 27.46
CA ARG A 503 -28.55 2.04 28.66
C ARG A 503 -30.01 1.89 29.14
N ARG A 504 -30.60 0.73 28.83
CA ARG A 504 -31.84 0.26 29.46
C ARG A 504 -31.61 0.15 30.97
N GLY A 505 -32.03 1.16 31.72
CA GLY A 505 -32.27 1.03 33.15
C GLY A 505 -33.55 0.25 33.36
N CYS A 506 -33.46 -0.94 33.96
CA CYS A 506 -34.63 -1.68 34.42
C CYS A 506 -34.43 -2.07 35.89
N ARG A 507 -35.47 -1.76 36.67
CA ARG A 507 -35.78 -2.16 38.06
C ARG A 507 -35.04 -1.41 39.18
N SER A 508 -35.77 -0.54 39.87
CA SER A 508 -36.60 -1.02 40.99
C SER A 508 -37.75 -0.05 41.29
N THR A 509 -38.90 -0.64 41.54
CA THR A 509 -40.17 -0.01 41.91
C THR A 509 -40.19 0.31 43.40
N ARG A 510 -40.58 1.53 43.80
CA ARG A 510 -41.39 1.77 45.00
C ARG A 510 -42.18 3.08 44.88
N ARG A 511 -43.49 2.94 45.08
CA ARG A 511 -44.51 3.99 45.14
C ARG A 511 -44.32 4.83 46.40
N THR A 512 -44.49 6.15 46.29
CA THR A 512 -45.33 6.94 47.20
C THR A 512 -45.66 8.29 46.56
N ALA A 513 -46.94 8.64 46.58
CA ALA A 513 -47.52 9.85 46.03
C ALA A 513 -47.41 11.02 47.02
N CYS A 514 -47.31 12.24 46.52
CA CYS A 514 -47.96 13.43 47.10
C CYS A 514 -48.08 14.55 46.06
N THR A 515 -49.16 15.31 46.21
CA THR A 515 -49.89 16.14 45.22
C THR A 515 -49.54 17.64 45.23
N ALA A 516 -49.87 18.31 44.10
CA ALA A 516 -50.27 19.73 43.93
C ALA A 516 -49.18 20.83 44.11
N ARG A 517 -49.08 21.94 43.36
CA ARG A 517 -49.92 22.69 42.39
C ARG A 517 -49.01 23.75 41.67
N PRO A 518 -49.45 24.42 40.57
CA PRO A 518 -48.62 25.32 39.74
C PRO A 518 -48.89 26.84 39.98
N ALA A 519 -47.92 27.71 39.65
CA ALA A 519 -48.09 29.16 39.47
C ALA A 519 -46.96 29.73 38.57
N THR A 520 -47.23 30.01 37.29
CA THR A 520 -47.40 31.33 36.65
C THR A 520 -46.26 32.35 36.76
N SER A 521 -45.68 32.62 35.57
CA SER A 521 -45.31 33.91 34.95
C SER A 521 -44.42 34.92 35.71
N ARG A 522 -43.32 35.31 35.05
CA ARG A 522 -43.12 36.70 34.56
C ARG A 522 -41.93 36.81 33.60
N ILE A 523 -42.24 37.45 32.48
CA ILE A 523 -41.37 37.92 31.41
C ILE A 523 -40.79 39.29 31.83
N ARG A 524 -39.50 39.56 31.59
CA ARG A 524 -39.03 40.66 30.71
C ARG A 524 -37.48 40.75 30.58
N PRO A 525 -36.97 41.28 29.45
CA PRO A 525 -35.57 41.29 29.06
C PRO A 525 -34.88 42.66 29.26
N ARG A 526 -33.54 42.70 29.21
CA ARG A 526 -32.69 43.90 29.00
C ARG A 526 -31.43 43.47 28.23
N THR A 527 -31.36 43.78 26.93
CA THR A 527 -30.72 44.95 26.28
C THR A 527 -29.20 44.93 26.26
N SER A 528 -28.69 44.95 25.03
CA SER A 528 -27.35 45.29 24.54
C SER A 528 -26.82 46.64 25.03
N ILE A 529 -25.50 46.77 25.10
CA ILE A 529 -24.63 47.71 24.35
C ILE A 529 -23.22 47.62 24.97
N GLY A 530 -22.20 47.56 24.11
CA GLY A 530 -20.77 47.59 24.45
C GLY A 530 -19.95 46.88 23.40
#